data_AF-A0A7S4C9D1-F1
#
_entry.id   AF-A0A7S4C9D1-F1
#
_cell.length_a   1.000
_cell.length_b   1.000
_cell.length_c   1.000
_cell.angle_alpha   90.00
_cell.angle_beta   90.00
_cell.angle_gamma   90.00
#
_symmetry.space_group_name_H-M   'P 1'
#
loop_
_entity.id
_entity.type
_entity.pdbx_description
1 polymer ?
#
loop_
_entity_poly.entity_id
_entity_poly.type
_entity_poly.pdbx_seq_one_letter_code
_entity_poly.pdbx_strand_id
1 'polypeptide(L)'
;EGGLVTWSDKFQLLVRPDDFLRLTVLHGSAPATDPAFSPDEPLLTSRVLGTCRIHGQTVLTHRGEAFWMDLVDGQGSVVAEVQLGLDCMGPPSGDSAQT
;
A
#
# COMPACT_ATOMS: atom_id res chain seq x y z
N GLU A 1 7.93 -12.06 -20.80
CA GLU A 1 7.94 -13.19 -19.86
C GLU A 1 7.40 -12.70 -18.53
N GLY A 2 6.47 -13.42 -17.91
CA GLY A 2 5.92 -13.05 -16.60
C GLY A 2 6.89 -13.49 -15.50
N GLY A 3 7.63 -12.55 -14.94
CA GLY A 3 8.49 -12.78 -13.78
C GLY A 3 7.77 -12.46 -12.47
N LEU A 4 8.07 -13.21 -11.41
CA LEU A 4 7.69 -12.83 -10.05
C LEU A 4 8.47 -11.56 -9.66
N VAL A 5 7.76 -10.51 -9.26
CA VAL A 5 8.35 -9.27 -8.78
C VAL A 5 8.12 -9.18 -7.28
N THR A 6 9.21 -9.03 -6.52
CA THR A 6 9.17 -8.76 -5.08
C THR A 6 9.63 -7.33 -4.83
N TRP A 7 8.86 -6.58 -4.05
CA TRP A 7 9.16 -5.19 -3.69
C TRP A 7 8.81 -4.94 -2.22
N SER A 8 9.59 -4.07 -1.55
CA SER A 8 9.43 -3.74 -0.14
C SER A 8 9.77 -2.27 0.08
N ASP A 9 8.90 -1.56 0.80
CA ASP A 9 9.05 -0.14 1.08
C ASP A 9 8.27 0.26 2.36
N LYS A 10 8.46 1.48 2.85
CA LYS A 10 7.83 2.01 4.07
C LYS A 10 7.21 3.38 3.80
N PHE A 11 5.94 3.53 4.18
CA PHE A 11 5.20 4.78 4.08
C PHE A 11 4.64 5.19 5.44
N GLN A 12 4.49 6.50 5.65
CA GLN A 12 3.81 7.05 6.81
C GLN A 12 2.55 7.76 6.33
N LEU A 13 1.40 7.38 6.90
CA LEU A 13 0.10 7.91 6.56
C LEU A 13 -0.64 8.29 7.84
N LEU A 14 -1.33 9.43 7.83
CA LEU A 14 -2.29 9.76 8.87
C LEU A 14 -3.63 9.11 8.52
N VAL A 15 -4.09 8.18 9.36
CA VAL A 15 -5.32 7.41 9.14
C VAL A 15 -6.22 7.56 10.36
N ARG A 16 -7.49 7.93 10.16
CA ARG A 16 -8.47 7.96 11.24
C ARG A 16 -9.05 6.55 11.47
N PRO A 17 -9.54 6.23 12.67
CA PRO A 17 -10.10 4.91 12.97
C PRO A 17 -11.23 4.48 12.02
N ASP A 18 -12.03 5.47 11.58
CA ASP A 18 -13.20 5.29 10.71
C ASP A 18 -12.87 5.35 9.21
N ASP A 19 -11.60 5.59 8.85
CA ASP A 19 -11.15 5.60 7.46
C ASP A 19 -10.85 4.19 6.93
N PHE A 20 -10.56 4.10 5.64
CA PHE A 20 -10.03 2.89 5.01
C PHE A 20 -8.73 3.19 4.28
N LEU A 21 -7.71 2.35 4.48
CA LEU A 21 -6.60 2.29 3.55
C LEU A 21 -6.98 1.42 2.36
N ARG A 22 -6.67 1.89 1.16
CA ARG A 22 -6.82 1.12 -0.07
C ARG A 22 -5.44 0.93 -0.70
N LEU A 23 -5.03 -0.32 -0.84
CA LEU A 23 -3.86 -0.68 -1.63
C LEU A 23 -4.32 -1.12 -3.01
N THR A 24 -3.68 -0.62 -4.05
CA THR A 24 -4.00 -0.92 -5.45
C THR A 24 -2.72 -1.21 -6.19
N VAL A 25 -2.62 -2.39 -6.81
CA VAL A 25 -1.50 -2.72 -7.69
C VAL A 25 -1.87 -2.31 -9.11
N LEU A 26 -0.98 -1.53 -9.72
CA LEU A 26 -1.11 -1.05 -11.08
C LEU A 26 -0.03 -1.70 -11.94
N HIS A 27 -0.41 -2.17 -13.13
CA HIS A 27 0.54 -2.46 -14.19
C HIS A 27 0.75 -1.19 -15.01
N GLY A 28 1.92 -0.58 -14.85
CA GLY A 28 2.39 0.50 -15.71
C GLY A 28 3.14 -0.07 -16.90
N SER A 29 2.80 0.37 -18.12
CA SER A 29 3.66 0.14 -19.27
C SER A 29 4.52 1.38 -19.50
N ALA A 30 5.82 1.28 -19.22
CA ALA A 30 6.78 2.23 -19.78
C ALA A 30 6.86 1.99 -21.30
N PRO A 31 7.02 3.04 -22.14
CA PRO A 31 7.29 2.84 -23.55
C PRO A 31 8.60 2.06 -23.70
N ALA A 32 8.56 0.90 -24.35
CA ALA A 32 9.64 -0.08 -24.40
C ALA A 32 10.94 0.37 -25.12
N THR A 33 11.07 1.65 -25.49
CA THR A 33 12.14 2.15 -26.36
C THR A 33 12.76 3.47 -25.94
N ASP A 34 12.42 4.06 -24.78
CA ASP A 34 13.09 5.28 -24.33
C ASP A 34 14.11 4.99 -23.23
N PRO A 35 15.43 5.11 -23.50
CA PRO A 35 16.46 4.97 -22.47
C PRO A 35 16.42 6.08 -21.39
N ALA A 36 15.55 7.08 -21.54
CA ALA A 36 15.35 8.17 -20.60
C ALA A 36 14.17 7.95 -19.61
N PHE A 37 13.68 6.72 -19.42
CA PHE A 37 12.62 6.45 -18.43
C PHE A 37 13.01 7.00 -17.05
N SER A 38 12.38 8.10 -16.66
CA SER A 38 12.49 8.66 -15.33
C SER A 38 11.40 8.03 -14.45
N PRO A 39 11.74 7.49 -13.26
CA PRO A 39 10.75 6.97 -12.33
C PRO A 39 9.77 8.05 -11.83
N ASP A 40 10.09 9.33 -12.06
CA ASP A 40 9.25 10.47 -11.70
C ASP A 40 8.29 10.93 -12.83
N GLU A 41 8.38 10.34 -14.04
CA GLU A 41 7.44 10.63 -15.11
C GLU A 41 6.15 9.79 -15.01
N PRO A 42 4.97 10.38 -15.24
CA PRO A 42 3.70 9.68 -15.11
C PRO A 42 3.58 8.54 -16.13
N LEU A 43 3.21 7.36 -15.64
CA LEU A 43 2.91 6.19 -16.48
C LEU A 43 1.86 6.54 -17.54
N LEU A 44 2.19 6.40 -18.83
CA LEU A 44 1.32 6.75 -19.96
C LEU A 44 0.00 5.97 -19.97
N THR A 45 0.03 4.71 -19.52
CA THR A 45 -1.17 3.91 -19.26
C THR A 45 -0.94 3.03 -18.04
N SER A 46 -1.86 3.10 -17.07
CA SER A 46 -1.90 2.21 -15.91
C SER A 46 -3.18 1.37 -15.94
N ARG A 47 -3.04 0.06 -15.71
CA ARG A 47 -4.17 -0.87 -15.52
C ARG A 47 -4.19 -1.34 -14.07
N VAL A 48 -5.34 -1.28 -13.42
CA VAL A 48 -5.53 -1.93 -12.12
C VAL A 48 -5.44 -3.44 -12.28
N LEU A 49 -4.53 -4.06 -11.54
CA LEU A 49 -4.42 -5.51 -11.44
C LEU A 49 -5.26 -6.02 -10.29
N GLY A 50 -5.16 -5.38 -9.12
CA GLY A 50 -5.90 -5.80 -7.94
C GLY A 50 -5.99 -4.72 -6.88
N THR A 51 -6.92 -4.89 -5.96
CA THR A 51 -7.17 -3.96 -4.86
C THR A 51 -7.48 -4.72 -3.59
N CYS A 52 -7.00 -4.20 -2.46
CA CYS A 52 -7.51 -4.59 -1.14
C CYS A 52 -7.84 -3.34 -0.31
N ARG A 53 -8.64 -3.54 0.74
CA ARG A 53 -9.06 -2.49 1.68
C ARG A 53 -8.80 -2.95 3.10
N ILE A 54 -8.34 -2.02 3.93
CA ILE A 54 -8.05 -2.23 5.35
C ILE A 54 -8.82 -1.17 6.11
N HIS A 55 -9.63 -1.59 7.08
CA HIS A 55 -10.31 -0.66 7.96
C HIS A 55 -9.27 0.02 8.88
N GLY A 56 -9.38 1.32 9.11
CA GLY A 56 -8.47 2.08 9.98
C GLY A 56 -8.37 1.46 11.38
N GLN A 57 -9.51 1.01 11.93
CA GLN A 57 -9.56 0.20 13.14
C GLN A 57 -8.64 -1.04 13.14
N THR A 58 -8.46 -1.73 12.00
CA THR A 58 -7.54 -2.87 11.90
C THR A 58 -6.10 -2.45 12.20
N VAL A 59 -5.71 -1.25 11.74
CA VAL A 59 -4.38 -0.65 12.00
C VAL A 59 -4.12 -0.46 13.49
N LEU A 60 -5.14 -0.04 14.24
CA LEU A 60 -5.03 0.16 15.69
C LEU A 60 -4.96 -1.16 16.45
N THR A 61 -5.69 -2.18 15.99
CA THR A 61 -5.76 -3.49 16.66
C THR A 61 -4.52 -4.37 16.44
N HIS A 62 -3.87 -4.27 15.28
CA HIS A 62 -2.71 -5.11 14.90
C HIS A 62 -1.40 -4.32 14.94
N ARG A 63 -1.30 -3.32 15.81
CA ARG A 63 -0.10 -2.50 15.95
C ARG A 63 1.10 -3.38 16.30
N GLY A 64 2.17 -3.26 15.52
CA GLY A 64 3.42 -3.99 15.71
C GLY A 64 3.37 -5.42 15.17
N GLU A 65 2.27 -5.81 14.53
CA GLU A 65 2.11 -7.10 13.87
C GLU A 65 2.18 -6.96 12.35
N ALA A 66 2.69 -8.01 11.71
CA ALA A 66 2.68 -8.14 10.26
C ALA A 66 1.65 -9.18 9.83
N PHE A 67 0.84 -8.87 8.84
CA PHE A 67 -0.15 -9.81 8.28
C PHE A 67 -0.13 -9.80 6.76
N TRP A 68 -0.63 -10.90 6.18
CA TRP A 68 -0.71 -11.11 4.75
C TRP A 68 -2.10 -10.77 4.21
N MET A 69 -2.12 -10.23 3.01
CA MET A 69 -3.35 -9.91 2.29
C MET A 69 -3.22 -10.27 0.81
N ASP A 70 -4.27 -10.88 0.28
CA ASP A 70 -4.43 -11.10 -1.14
C ASP A 70 -5.03 -9.86 -1.80
N LEU A 71 -4.40 -9.42 -2.88
CA LEU A 71 -4.98 -8.44 -3.79
C LEU A 71 -5.61 -9.22 -4.93
N VAL A 72 -6.92 -9.07 -5.05
CA VAL A 72 -7.71 -9.75 -6.08
C VAL A 72 -8.07 -8.81 -7.21
N ASP A 73 -8.19 -9.36 -8.41
CA ASP A 73 -8.73 -8.64 -9.56
C ASP A 73 -10.26 -8.53 -9.49
N GLY A 74 -10.86 -7.85 -10.48
CA GLY A 74 -12.31 -7.70 -10.58
C GLY A 74 -13.08 -9.01 -10.83
N GLN A 75 -12.39 -10.14 -10.98
CA GLN A 75 -12.96 -11.49 -11.13
C GLN A 75 -12.69 -12.38 -9.91
N GLY A 76 -11.99 -11.88 -8.89
CA GLY A 76 -11.69 -12.59 -7.65
C GLY A 76 -10.44 -13.46 -7.70
N SER A 77 -9.62 -13.36 -8.75
CA SER A 77 -8.33 -14.06 -8.82
C SER A 77 -7.25 -13.26 -8.10
N VAL A 78 -6.42 -13.94 -7.31
CA VAL A 78 -5.28 -13.32 -6.61
C VAL A 78 -4.22 -12.90 -7.65
N VAL A 79 -3.85 -11.62 -7.65
CA VAL A 79 -2.84 -11.05 -8.56
C VAL A 79 -1.55 -10.63 -7.84
N ALA A 80 -1.61 -10.44 -6.53
CA ALA A 80 -0.47 -10.14 -5.68
C ALA A 80 -0.77 -10.52 -4.23
N GLU A 81 0.27 -10.90 -3.49
CA GLU A 81 0.23 -11.09 -2.04
C GLU A 81 1.07 -9.97 -1.41
N VAL A 82 0.55 -9.32 -0.37
CA VAL A 82 1.23 -8.22 0.32
C VAL A 82 1.34 -8.54 1.80
N GLN A 83 2.55 -8.42 2.33
CA GLN A 83 2.80 -8.40 3.77
C GLN A 83 2.82 -6.95 4.27
N LEU A 84 1.98 -6.63 5.25
CA LEU A 84 1.91 -5.30 5.83
C LEU A 84 2.26 -5.34 7.29
N GLY A 85 3.30 -4.60 7.68
CA GLY A 85 3.59 -4.25 9.06
C GLY A 85 2.98 -2.90 9.39
N LEU A 86 2.10 -2.84 10.39
CA LEU A 86 1.45 -1.60 10.79
C LEU A 86 2.03 -1.10 12.11
N ASP A 87 2.57 0.11 12.09
CA ASP A 87 2.96 0.81 13.30
C ASP A 87 2.16 2.10 13.42
N CYS A 88 1.46 2.26 14.54
CA CYS A 88 0.84 3.53 14.88
C CYS A 88 1.81 4.35 15.72
N MET A 89 2.27 5.46 15.16
CA MET A 89 2.78 6.54 16.00
C MET A 89 1.57 7.08 16.75
N GLY A 90 1.57 7.01 18.08
CA GLY A 90 0.55 7.67 18.89
C GLY A 90 0.44 9.15 18.53
N PRO A 91 -0.57 9.88 19.03
CA PRO A 91 -0.57 11.33 18.87
C PRO A 91 0.81 11.86 19.31
N PRO A 92 1.39 12.86 18.60
CA PRO A 92 2.64 13.46 19.04
C PRO A 92 2.45 13.79 20.51
N SER A 93 3.29 13.22 21.37
CA SER A 93 3.19 13.37 22.82
C SER A 93 3.24 14.86 23.11
N GLY A 94 2.07 15.46 23.37
CA GLY A 94 1.99 16.77 23.97
C GLY A 94 2.60 16.63 25.35
N ASP A 95 3.71 17.31 25.57
CA ASP A 95 4.26 17.51 26.89
C ASP A 95 3.14 17.84 27.89
N SER A 96 3.05 17.02 28.93
CA SER A 96 2.67 17.39 30.29
C SER A 96 1.85 18.67 30.44
N ALA A 97 0.52 18.57 30.37
CA ALA A 97 -0.35 19.49 31.10
C ALA A 97 -0.97 18.73 32.28
N GLN A 98 -0.13 18.45 33.29
CA GLN A 98 -0.63 18.26 34.65
C GLN A 98 -0.93 19.65 35.22
N THR A 99 -2.18 19.92 35.55
CA THR A 99 -2.62 20.96 36.50
C THR A 99 -3.49 20.31 37.54
#